data_AF-A0A7J8DRA2-F1
#
_entry.id   AF-A0A7J8DRA2-F1
#
_cell.length_a   1.000
_cell.length_b   1.000
_cell.length_c   1.000
_cell.angle_alpha   90.00
_cell.angle_beta   90.00
_cell.angle_gamma   90.00
#
_symmetry.space_group_name_H-M   'P 1'
#
loop_
_entity.id
_entity.type
_entity.pdbx_description
1 polymer ?
#
loop_
_entity_poly.entity_id
_entity_poly.type
_entity_poly.pdbx_seq_one_letter_code
_entity_poly.pdbx_strand_id
1 'polypeptide(L)'
;MGTCLYPERLQNLVFANEVNLEKVKLYRQDFQHIDSEDLLKGATESFQAFANVSGVPKAPSYLSGSEPSMRTASGAVLRDKWSSESELAGPSQTPGLHGVHIVSERELAQLTQVRPLVFGFHEQSAIKDCVKILQKKVEEHEIIQEFMALEHMDLPAEYSSGNEPWNRDKNRYRDILPYDSTRVPLGENNDYINASYIRVINSGEEYFYIATQGPLPGTTDDFWQMVLENNSNVIIMITRESEGGTVKCHHYWPMSLKKPLELKSCRIFLENYQILQHFIVRVLRVVTKSTGAAHWVKHLQFTNWPDHGTPAPLEGFIEYVRFVRKCHRTGPVIVHCSAGVGRTGVFICVDVVFCAIEKNFSNLELSVSCTSLFPTELHTLP
;
A
#
# COMPACT_ATOMS: atom_id res chain seq x y z
N MET A 1 17.76 -46.57 28.33
CA MET A 1 17.33 -47.37 27.16
C MET A 1 15.98 -46.84 26.71
N GLY A 2 15.83 -46.50 25.43
CA GLY A 2 14.58 -46.01 24.85
C GLY A 2 14.77 -44.77 23.98
N THR A 3 15.37 -44.94 22.81
CA THR A 3 15.35 -44.01 21.67
C THR A 3 13.96 -43.96 21.03
N CYS A 4 13.46 -42.78 20.66
CA CYS A 4 12.60 -42.57 19.47
C CYS A 4 12.47 -41.07 19.17
N LEU A 5 13.21 -40.57 18.18
CA LEU A 5 12.76 -40.23 16.81
C LEU A 5 12.18 -38.81 16.70
N TYR A 6 13.06 -37.89 16.31
CA TYR A 6 12.72 -36.61 15.67
C TYR A 6 12.00 -36.87 14.34
N PRO A 7 10.96 -36.11 13.98
CA PRO A 7 10.63 -35.88 12.59
C PRO A 7 11.43 -34.67 12.08
N GLU A 8 12.44 -34.94 11.27
CA GLU A 8 13.00 -33.98 10.32
C GLU A 8 11.97 -33.64 9.21
N ARG A 9 12.19 -32.48 8.59
CA ARG A 9 11.63 -31.96 7.32
C ARG A 9 10.36 -31.12 7.40
N LEU A 10 10.55 -29.85 7.78
CA LEU A 10 9.83 -28.75 7.14
C LEU A 10 10.73 -28.22 6.01
N GLN A 11 10.29 -28.41 4.76
CA GLN A 11 10.97 -27.89 3.59
C GLN A 11 10.90 -26.35 3.60
N ASN A 12 12.03 -25.71 3.87
CA ASN A 12 12.25 -24.31 3.47
C ASN A 12 12.29 -24.29 1.93
N LEU A 13 11.31 -23.68 1.28
CA LEU A 13 11.48 -23.29 -0.13
C LEU A 13 12.50 -22.15 -0.17
N VAL A 14 13.74 -22.51 -0.46
CA VAL A 14 14.77 -21.57 -0.87
C VAL A 14 14.46 -21.22 -2.32
N PHE A 15 14.13 -19.96 -2.61
CA PHE A 15 14.07 -19.46 -3.98
C PHE A 15 15.49 -19.38 -4.53
N ALA A 16 16.02 -20.51 -5.00
CA ALA A 16 17.21 -20.54 -5.84
C ALA A 16 16.78 -20.19 -7.27
N ASN A 17 17.13 -18.98 -7.71
CA ASN A 17 16.86 -18.51 -9.07
C ASN A 17 17.75 -19.28 -10.07
N GLU A 18 17.23 -20.37 -10.64
CA GLU A 18 17.73 -20.87 -11.94
C GLU A 18 16.76 -20.42 -13.04
N VAL A 19 17.10 -19.30 -13.68
CA VAL A 19 16.45 -18.84 -14.91
C VAL A 19 16.67 -19.90 -15.98
N ASN A 20 15.59 -20.42 -16.56
CA ASN A 20 15.68 -21.34 -17.69
C ASN A 20 16.18 -20.60 -18.95
N LEU A 21 17.50 -20.63 -19.14
CA LEU A 21 18.23 -19.95 -20.21
C LEU A 21 17.83 -20.41 -21.63
N GLU A 22 17.17 -21.56 -21.80
CA GLU A 22 16.73 -22.01 -23.13
C GLU A 22 15.49 -21.26 -23.63
N LYS A 23 14.54 -20.96 -22.74
CA LYS A 23 13.37 -20.13 -23.11
C LYS A 23 13.78 -18.68 -23.44
N VAL A 24 14.79 -18.16 -22.75
CA VAL A 24 15.36 -16.81 -23.02
C VAL A 24 16.08 -16.77 -24.37
N LYS A 25 16.74 -17.86 -24.79
CA LYS A 25 17.44 -17.94 -26.09
C LYS A 25 16.49 -18.01 -27.29
N LEU A 26 15.36 -18.71 -27.17
CA LEU A 26 14.32 -18.77 -28.21
C LEU A 26 13.77 -17.38 -28.52
N TYR A 27 13.50 -16.56 -27.50
CA TYR A 27 13.05 -15.18 -27.70
C TYR A 27 14.13 -14.25 -28.28
N ARG A 28 15.41 -14.52 -28.05
CA ARG A 28 16.51 -13.70 -28.59
C ARG A 28 16.56 -13.69 -30.12
N GLN A 29 16.01 -14.71 -30.78
CA GLN A 29 15.92 -14.80 -32.24
C GLN A 29 14.74 -14.00 -32.80
N ASP A 30 13.62 -13.92 -32.06
CA ASP A 30 12.43 -13.19 -32.48
C ASP A 30 12.56 -11.66 -32.29
N PHE A 31 13.45 -11.21 -31.39
CA PHE A 31 13.62 -9.79 -31.03
C PHE A 31 14.70 -9.02 -31.81
N GLN A 32 15.40 -9.60 -32.78
CA GLN A 32 16.40 -8.86 -33.58
C GLN A 32 15.82 -7.80 -34.53
N HIS A 33 14.50 -7.59 -34.54
CA HIS A 33 13.83 -6.75 -35.53
C HIS A 33 12.85 -5.69 -34.99
N ILE A 34 12.92 -5.30 -33.71
CA ILE A 34 11.99 -4.29 -33.16
C ILE A 34 12.78 -3.12 -32.55
N ASP A 35 12.65 -1.94 -33.17
CA ASP A 35 13.25 -0.69 -32.69
C ASP A 35 12.59 -0.22 -31.37
N SER A 36 13.41 0.22 -30.43
CA SER A 36 13.05 0.50 -29.03
C SER A 36 12.01 1.60 -28.80
N GLU A 37 11.62 2.37 -29.82
CA GLU A 37 10.54 3.37 -29.70
C GLU A 37 9.13 2.75 -29.80
N ASP A 38 8.99 1.58 -30.42
CA ASP A 38 7.68 0.94 -30.60
C ASP A 38 7.20 0.17 -29.34
N LEU A 39 8.11 -0.26 -28.46
CA LEU A 39 7.74 -0.92 -27.19
C LEU A 39 7.04 0.05 -26.22
N LEU A 40 7.43 1.33 -26.24
CA LEU A 40 6.82 2.37 -25.40
C LEU A 40 5.42 2.77 -25.89
N LYS A 41 5.14 2.67 -27.20
CA LYS A 41 3.80 2.88 -27.78
C LYS A 41 2.90 1.66 -27.66
N GLY A 42 3.43 0.44 -27.86
CA GLY A 42 2.66 -0.80 -27.76
C GLY A 42 2.10 -1.06 -26.35
N ALA A 43 2.83 -0.68 -25.31
CA ALA A 43 2.36 -0.71 -23.93
C ALA A 43 1.26 0.34 -23.63
N THR A 44 1.17 1.41 -24.43
CA THR A 44 0.09 2.41 -24.30
C THR A 44 -1.17 1.99 -25.08
N GLU A 45 -1.02 1.33 -26.23
CA GLU A 45 -2.15 0.91 -27.08
C GLU A 45 -2.87 -0.34 -26.55
N SER A 46 -2.15 -1.26 -25.90
CA SER A 46 -2.72 -2.45 -25.23
C SER A 46 -3.63 -2.11 -24.04
N PHE A 47 -3.49 -0.92 -23.45
CA PHE A 47 -4.40 -0.41 -22.42
C PHE A 47 -5.63 0.36 -22.97
N GLN A 48 -5.65 0.74 -24.25
CA GLN A 48 -6.83 1.35 -24.89
C GLN A 48 -7.78 0.31 -25.51
N ALA A 49 -7.33 -0.93 -25.74
CA ALA A 49 -8.15 -1.99 -26.31
C ALA A 49 -9.26 -2.55 -25.38
N PHE A 50 -9.21 -2.24 -24.08
CA PHE A 50 -10.27 -2.63 -23.13
C PHE A 50 -11.43 -1.61 -23.01
N ALA A 51 -11.37 -0.48 -23.73
CA ALA A 51 -12.41 0.55 -23.70
C ALA A 51 -13.48 0.43 -24.82
N ASN A 52 -13.34 -0.52 -25.76
CA ASN A 52 -14.25 -0.66 -26.89
C ASN A 52 -14.91 -2.05 -26.98
N VAL A 53 -15.75 -2.38 -25.99
CA VAL A 53 -16.86 -3.32 -26.19
C VAL A 53 -18.12 -2.73 -25.56
N SER A 54 -18.78 -1.82 -26.28
CA SER A 54 -20.19 -1.50 -26.04
C SER A 54 -20.96 -1.66 -27.35
N GLY A 55 -21.51 -2.86 -27.54
CA GLY A 55 -22.52 -3.11 -28.55
C GLY A 55 -23.88 -2.68 -28.03
N VAL A 56 -24.38 -1.53 -28.49
CA VAL A 56 -25.82 -1.19 -28.44
C VAL A 56 -26.20 -0.59 -29.81
N PRO A 57 -27.24 -1.11 -30.49
CA PRO A 57 -27.58 -0.70 -31.85
C PRO A 57 -28.34 0.64 -31.89
N LYS A 58 -28.14 1.39 -32.98
CA LYS A 58 -28.75 2.71 -33.27
C LYS A 58 -30.13 2.60 -33.95
N ALA A 59 -31.06 3.40 -33.40
CA ALA A 59 -32.06 4.31 -34.01
C ALA A 59 -33.15 3.77 -34.97
N PRO A 60 -34.29 4.49 -35.10
CA PRO A 60 -34.28 5.65 -36.02
C PRO A 60 -35.02 6.92 -35.57
N SER A 61 -34.52 8.00 -36.17
CA SER A 61 -34.99 9.38 -36.41
C SER A 61 -36.48 9.72 -36.37
N TYR A 62 -36.82 10.95 -35.94
CA TYR A 62 -37.64 11.92 -36.71
C TYR A 62 -37.31 13.37 -36.32
N LEU A 63 -37.44 14.26 -37.32
CA LEU A 63 -37.07 15.67 -37.38
C LEU A 63 -38.18 16.65 -36.91
N SER A 64 -37.74 17.87 -36.56
CA SER A 64 -38.34 19.19 -36.81
C SER A 64 -39.31 19.84 -35.79
N GLY A 65 -39.14 21.18 -35.63
CA GLY A 65 -40.15 22.14 -35.16
C GLY A 65 -39.76 22.88 -33.87
N SER A 66 -39.06 24.03 -33.92
CA SER A 66 -39.64 25.40 -33.91
C SER A 66 -40.23 25.86 -32.56
N GLU A 67 -39.53 26.77 -31.88
CA GLU A 67 -40.10 27.82 -30.99
C GLU A 67 -41.00 28.79 -31.81
N PRO A 68 -41.95 29.59 -31.24
CA PRO A 68 -41.79 30.37 -29.99
C PRO A 68 -43.07 30.62 -29.13
N SER A 69 -42.90 31.17 -27.92
CA SER A 69 -43.50 32.46 -27.48
C SER A 69 -43.76 32.59 -25.97
N MET A 70 -43.51 33.83 -25.54
CA MET A 70 -43.69 34.50 -24.25
C MET A 70 -45.14 34.45 -23.69
N ARG A 71 -45.28 34.35 -22.35
CA ARG A 71 -46.05 35.29 -21.48
C ARG A 71 -46.07 34.90 -19.98
N THR A 72 -45.41 35.75 -19.19
CA THR A 72 -45.82 36.39 -17.90
C THR A 72 -46.83 35.73 -16.95
N ALA A 73 -46.41 35.51 -15.68
CA ALA A 73 -46.99 36.06 -14.43
C ALA A 73 -46.29 35.41 -13.20
N SER A 74 -45.44 36.13 -12.48
CA SER A 74 -45.71 36.76 -11.16
C SER A 74 -45.79 35.79 -9.96
N GLY A 75 -44.79 35.85 -9.07
CA GLY A 75 -44.80 35.22 -7.74
C GLY A 75 -43.42 35.28 -7.07
N ALA A 76 -43.20 36.32 -6.26
CA ALA A 76 -41.94 36.70 -5.62
C ALA A 76 -41.48 35.81 -4.44
N VAL A 77 -40.28 36.16 -3.91
CA VAL A 77 -39.73 35.92 -2.55
C VAL A 77 -38.82 34.66 -2.47
N LEU A 78 -37.51 34.66 -2.15
CA LEU A 78 -36.53 35.57 -1.56
C LEU A 78 -35.14 35.34 -2.18
N ARG A 79 -34.31 36.40 -2.19
CA ARG A 79 -32.95 36.46 -2.74
C ARG A 79 -32.01 36.86 -1.61
N ASP A 80 -31.00 36.04 -1.32
CA ASP A 80 -29.75 36.44 -0.63
C ASP A 80 -28.60 35.67 -1.34
N LYS A 81 -27.97 36.24 -2.37
CA LYS A 81 -26.87 37.23 -2.35
C LYS A 81 -25.55 36.61 -1.85
N TRP A 82 -24.93 35.79 -2.71
CA TRP A 82 -23.49 35.51 -2.64
C TRP A 82 -22.78 36.60 -3.47
N SER A 83 -22.25 37.61 -2.80
CA SER A 83 -21.38 38.61 -3.43
C SER A 83 -19.97 38.05 -3.54
N SER A 84 -19.45 38.11 -4.76
CA SER A 84 -18.06 38.02 -5.13
C SER A 84 -17.29 39.24 -4.62
N GLU A 85 -16.22 39.03 -3.85
CA GLU A 85 -15.11 39.98 -3.76
C GLU A 85 -13.79 39.22 -3.86
N SER A 86 -13.07 39.56 -4.92
CA SER A 86 -11.68 39.23 -5.19
C SER A 86 -10.78 40.28 -4.53
N GLU A 87 -9.90 39.87 -3.61
CA GLU A 87 -8.76 40.68 -3.22
C GLU A 87 -7.49 39.83 -3.21
N LEU A 88 -6.52 40.28 -4.01
CA LEU A 88 -5.12 39.84 -4.04
C LEU A 88 -4.40 40.43 -2.82
N ALA A 89 -3.81 39.59 -1.97
CA ALA A 89 -2.78 40.01 -1.02
C ALA A 89 -1.81 38.85 -0.74
N GLY A 90 -0.51 39.16 -0.71
CA GLY A 90 0.62 38.24 -0.64
C GLY A 90 0.86 37.52 0.71
N PRO A 91 2.04 36.89 0.87
CA PRO A 91 2.23 35.78 1.80
C PRO A 91 2.33 36.27 3.24
N SER A 92 1.34 35.93 4.06
CA SER A 92 1.32 36.26 5.49
C SER A 92 0.89 35.04 6.31
N GLN A 93 1.90 34.39 6.88
CA GLN A 93 1.91 33.60 8.12
C GLN A 93 0.55 33.11 8.66
N THR A 94 0.33 31.80 8.58
CA THR A 94 -0.72 31.12 9.35
C THR A 94 -0.40 31.20 10.86
N PRO A 95 -1.34 31.65 11.72
CA PRO A 95 -1.16 31.64 13.16
C PRO A 95 -1.17 30.21 13.69
N GLY A 96 -0.14 29.87 14.47
CA GLY A 96 0.10 28.53 14.98
C GLY A 96 -0.97 28.02 15.95
N LEU A 97 -1.48 26.83 15.66
CA LEU A 97 -1.87 25.90 16.72
C LEU A 97 -0.56 25.30 17.25
N HIS A 98 -0.13 25.69 18.45
CA HIS A 98 0.91 24.96 19.19
C HIS A 98 0.37 23.59 19.66
N GLY A 99 0.20 22.67 18.71
CA GLY A 99 0.24 21.24 18.99
C GLY A 99 1.71 20.82 19.11
N VAL A 100 2.02 19.93 20.05
CA VAL A 100 3.35 19.31 20.13
C VAL A 100 3.64 18.66 18.76
N HIS A 101 4.68 19.13 18.08
CA HIS A 101 5.13 18.53 16.82
C HIS A 101 5.42 17.05 17.06
N ILE A 102 4.82 16.18 16.24
CA ILE A 102 5.04 14.73 16.31
C ILE A 102 6.48 14.41 15.90
N VAL A 103 7.01 15.16 14.94
CA VAL A 103 8.37 15.06 14.43
C VAL A 103 8.87 16.44 13.99
N SER A 104 10.15 16.74 14.22
CA SER A 104 10.76 18.00 13.77
C SER A 104 11.37 17.87 12.36
N GLU A 105 11.49 18.97 11.62
CA GLU A 105 12.20 18.99 10.32
C GLU A 105 13.66 18.51 10.45
N ARG A 106 14.33 18.88 11.55
CA ARG A 106 15.70 18.41 11.84
C ARG A 106 15.76 16.89 11.99
N GLU A 107 14.77 16.31 12.64
CA GLU A 107 14.67 14.86 12.81
C GLU A 107 14.38 14.16 11.49
N LEU A 108 13.50 14.72 10.64
CA LEU A 108 13.25 14.20 9.30
C LEU A 108 14.48 14.31 8.40
N ALA A 109 15.20 15.42 8.43
CA ALA A 109 16.41 15.63 7.64
C ALA A 109 17.49 14.57 7.97
N GLN A 110 17.58 14.12 9.22
CA GLN A 110 18.48 13.02 9.60
C GLN A 110 18.07 11.67 9.00
N LEU A 111 16.78 11.49 8.69
CA LEU A 111 16.25 10.30 8.05
C LEU A 111 16.49 10.28 6.53
N THR A 112 16.86 11.38 5.87
CA THR A 112 17.18 11.35 4.43
C THR A 112 18.41 10.49 4.10
N GLN A 113 19.35 10.35 5.04
CA GLN A 113 20.63 9.67 4.78
C GLN A 113 20.59 8.20 5.21
N VAL A 114 20.37 7.30 4.25
CA VAL A 114 20.56 5.86 4.46
C VAL A 114 22.06 5.59 4.58
N ARG A 115 22.52 5.18 5.76
CA ARG A 115 23.93 4.90 6.03
C ARG A 115 24.07 3.58 6.78
N PRO A 116 25.07 2.75 6.45
CA PRO A 116 25.30 1.54 7.20
C PRO A 116 25.78 1.81 8.63
N LEU A 117 25.39 0.94 9.58
CA LEU A 117 25.67 1.07 11.02
C LEU A 117 27.11 0.71 11.40
N VAL A 118 27.75 -0.18 10.63
CA VAL A 118 29.14 -0.62 10.83
C VAL A 118 30.01 -0.11 9.68
N PHE A 119 31.07 0.63 9.99
CA PHE A 119 31.98 1.22 9.01
C PHE A 119 33.23 0.35 8.86
N GLY A 120 33.18 -0.66 8.00
CA GLY A 120 34.34 -1.43 7.57
C GLY A 120 34.67 -1.22 6.09
N PHE A 121 35.95 -1.37 5.74
CA PHE A 121 36.44 -1.10 4.37
C PHE A 121 35.93 -2.13 3.36
N HIS A 122 35.70 -3.37 3.80
CA HIS A 122 35.21 -4.47 2.96
C HIS A 122 33.71 -4.29 2.63
N GLU A 123 32.91 -3.88 3.60
CA GLU A 123 31.47 -3.63 3.45
C GLU A 123 31.20 -2.45 2.51
N GLN A 124 32.03 -1.41 2.55
CA GLN A 124 31.97 -0.30 1.59
C GLN A 124 32.25 -0.74 0.15
N SER A 125 33.20 -1.67 -0.04
CA SER A 125 33.46 -2.22 -1.38
C SER A 125 32.27 -3.02 -1.88
N ALA A 126 31.71 -3.89 -1.03
CA ALA A 126 30.57 -4.72 -1.39
C ALA A 126 29.35 -3.90 -1.81
N ILE A 127 28.97 -2.87 -1.04
CA ILE A 127 27.84 -1.99 -1.40
C ILE A 127 28.11 -1.26 -2.73
N LYS A 128 29.34 -0.76 -2.93
CA LYS A 128 29.72 -0.12 -4.22
C LYS A 128 29.61 -1.08 -5.39
N ASP A 129 30.01 -2.34 -5.20
CA ASP A 129 29.93 -3.36 -6.24
C ASP A 129 28.47 -3.75 -6.52
N CYS A 130 27.61 -3.85 -5.51
CA CYS A 130 26.16 -4.00 -5.70
C CYS A 130 25.57 -2.84 -6.52
N VAL A 131 25.94 -1.60 -6.24
CA VAL A 131 25.48 -0.43 -7.01
C VAL A 131 25.93 -0.51 -8.47
N LYS A 132 27.18 -0.89 -8.74
CA LYS A 132 27.66 -1.08 -10.13
C LYS A 132 26.90 -2.18 -10.85
N ILE A 133 26.62 -3.30 -10.17
CA ILE A 133 25.83 -4.39 -10.73
C ILE A 133 24.43 -3.89 -11.09
N LEU A 134 23.76 -3.16 -10.18
CA LEU A 134 22.44 -2.59 -10.46
C LEU A 134 22.47 -1.60 -11.63
N GLN A 135 23.47 -0.71 -11.70
CA GLN A 135 23.63 0.22 -12.82
C GLN A 135 23.78 -0.52 -14.14
N LYS A 136 24.63 -1.54 -14.18
CA LYS A 136 24.81 -2.39 -15.35
C LYS A 136 23.50 -3.08 -15.76
N LYS A 137 22.77 -3.65 -14.80
CA LYS A 137 21.46 -4.27 -15.06
C LYS A 137 20.42 -3.30 -15.60
N VAL A 138 20.46 -2.04 -15.17
CA VAL A 138 19.60 -0.98 -15.74
C VAL A 138 19.98 -0.70 -17.19
N GLU A 139 21.26 -0.49 -17.47
CA GLU A 139 21.77 -0.21 -18.83
C GLU A 139 21.46 -1.36 -19.81
N GLU A 140 21.60 -2.59 -19.35
CA GLU A 140 21.35 -3.81 -20.13
C GLU A 140 19.87 -4.24 -20.14
N HIS A 141 18.97 -3.45 -19.51
CA HIS A 141 17.54 -3.73 -19.40
C HIS A 141 17.20 -5.05 -18.69
N GLU A 142 18.14 -5.64 -17.96
CA GLU A 142 17.95 -6.89 -17.21
C GLU A 142 16.91 -6.74 -16.10
N ILE A 143 16.80 -5.57 -15.45
CA ILE A 143 15.79 -5.35 -14.40
C ILE A 143 14.36 -5.48 -14.96
N ILE A 144 14.13 -4.96 -16.16
CA ILE A 144 12.82 -5.07 -16.82
C ILE A 144 12.54 -6.53 -17.17
N GLN A 145 13.55 -7.26 -17.66
CA GLN A 145 13.42 -8.68 -17.96
C GLN A 145 13.12 -9.51 -16.70
N GLU A 146 13.81 -9.24 -15.60
CA GLU A 146 13.55 -9.87 -14.29
C GLU A 146 12.11 -9.61 -13.84
N PHE A 147 11.62 -8.38 -13.98
CA PHE A 147 10.24 -8.04 -13.66
C PHE A 147 9.23 -8.80 -14.54
N MET A 148 9.41 -8.82 -15.86
CA MET A 148 8.52 -9.55 -16.78
C MET A 148 8.54 -11.07 -16.54
N ALA A 149 9.67 -11.61 -16.08
CA ALA A 149 9.77 -13.02 -15.73
C ALA A 149 8.90 -13.39 -14.52
N LEU A 150 8.64 -12.45 -13.59
CA LEU A 150 7.76 -12.67 -12.43
C LEU A 150 6.31 -12.92 -12.83
N GLU A 151 5.82 -12.33 -13.93
CA GLU A 151 4.45 -12.56 -14.43
C GLU A 151 4.19 -14.02 -14.81
N HIS A 152 5.26 -14.77 -15.10
CA HIS A 152 5.20 -16.17 -15.52
C HIS A 152 5.48 -17.15 -14.38
N MET A 153 5.58 -16.65 -13.14
CA MET A 153 5.70 -17.50 -11.97
C MET A 153 4.34 -18.08 -11.61
N ASP A 154 4.10 -19.32 -12.01
CA ASP A 154 2.95 -20.10 -11.54
C ASP A 154 3.17 -20.49 -10.08
N LEU A 155 2.48 -19.78 -9.18
CA LEU A 155 2.33 -20.21 -7.79
C LEU A 155 0.95 -20.86 -7.65
N PRO A 156 0.86 -22.14 -7.26
CA PRO A 156 -0.41 -22.75 -6.95
C PRO A 156 -1.01 -22.02 -5.74
N ALA A 157 -2.06 -21.25 -5.98
CA ALA A 157 -2.68 -20.44 -4.95
C ALA A 157 -4.20 -20.42 -5.11
N GLU A 158 -4.89 -20.78 -4.04
CA GLU A 158 -6.35 -20.71 -3.95
C GLU A 158 -6.76 -19.35 -3.39
N TYR A 159 -7.86 -18.79 -3.90
CA TYR A 159 -8.43 -17.51 -3.47
C TYR A 159 -9.97 -17.63 -3.40
N SER A 160 -10.44 -18.81 -3.01
CA SER A 160 -11.87 -19.17 -2.93
C SER A 160 -12.62 -18.29 -1.93
N SER A 161 -12.02 -17.96 -0.77
CA SER A 161 -12.66 -17.15 0.27
C SER A 161 -13.08 -15.78 -0.25
N GLY A 162 -12.25 -15.14 -1.08
CA GLY A 162 -12.56 -13.84 -1.66
C GLY A 162 -13.67 -13.87 -2.72
N ASN A 163 -13.92 -15.04 -3.32
CA ASN A 163 -14.93 -15.24 -4.36
C ASN A 163 -16.31 -15.69 -3.83
N GLU A 164 -16.39 -16.06 -2.54
CA GLU A 164 -17.63 -16.43 -1.89
C GLU A 164 -18.69 -15.33 -2.05
N PRO A 165 -19.97 -15.66 -2.35
CA PRO A 165 -21.00 -14.67 -2.65
C PRO A 165 -21.14 -13.56 -1.61
N TRP A 166 -21.00 -13.88 -0.32
CA TRP A 166 -21.11 -12.91 0.78
C TRP A 166 -19.85 -12.06 1.01
N ASN A 167 -18.72 -12.40 0.37
CA ASN A 167 -17.46 -11.66 0.48
C ASN A 167 -17.20 -10.74 -0.71
N ARG A 168 -17.92 -10.92 -1.83
CA ARG A 168 -17.70 -10.15 -3.07
C ARG A 168 -17.78 -8.64 -2.86
N ASP A 169 -18.74 -8.18 -2.07
CA ASP A 169 -18.94 -6.75 -1.79
C ASP A 169 -17.91 -6.17 -0.80
N LYS A 170 -17.09 -7.03 -0.17
CA LYS A 170 -15.94 -6.63 0.66
C LYS A 170 -14.68 -6.37 -0.20
N ASN A 171 -14.71 -6.66 -1.51
CA ASN A 171 -13.58 -6.46 -2.42
C ASN A 171 -13.73 -5.17 -3.24
N ARG A 172 -12.68 -4.35 -3.25
CA ARG A 172 -12.64 -3.13 -4.07
C ARG A 172 -12.49 -3.46 -5.56
N TYR A 173 -11.68 -4.47 -5.88
CA TYR A 173 -11.44 -4.96 -7.22
C TYR A 173 -11.75 -6.46 -7.26
N ARG A 174 -12.44 -6.91 -8.30
CA ARG A 174 -12.93 -8.30 -8.40
C ARG A 174 -11.82 -9.31 -8.64
N ASP A 175 -10.75 -8.86 -9.27
CA ASP A 175 -9.58 -9.60 -9.73
C ASP A 175 -8.39 -9.50 -8.76
N ILE A 176 -8.52 -8.76 -7.65
CA ILE A 176 -7.47 -8.61 -6.65
C ILE A 176 -7.98 -9.18 -5.32
N LEU A 177 -7.66 -10.44 -5.09
CA LEU A 177 -8.12 -11.23 -3.95
C LEU A 177 -6.92 -11.76 -3.15
N PRO A 178 -7.03 -11.85 -1.82
CA PRO A 178 -6.00 -12.50 -1.02
C PRO A 178 -6.04 -14.01 -1.25
N TYR A 179 -4.88 -14.66 -1.18
CA TYR A 179 -4.83 -16.12 -1.17
C TYR A 179 -5.39 -16.67 0.14
N ASP A 180 -6.09 -17.80 0.07
CA ASP A 180 -6.73 -18.45 1.20
C ASP A 180 -5.72 -18.84 2.29
N SER A 181 -4.51 -19.26 1.87
CA SER A 181 -3.43 -19.65 2.77
C SER A 181 -2.82 -18.49 3.55
N THR A 182 -2.99 -17.25 3.11
CA THR A 182 -2.35 -16.07 3.71
C THR A 182 -3.28 -14.93 4.04
N ARG A 183 -4.57 -15.09 3.79
CA ARG A 183 -5.56 -14.08 4.14
C ARG A 183 -5.52 -13.82 5.65
N VAL A 184 -5.83 -12.59 6.02
CA VAL A 184 -6.01 -12.23 7.44
C VAL A 184 -7.44 -12.64 7.86
N PRO A 185 -7.61 -13.53 8.85
CA PRO A 185 -8.92 -13.85 9.40
C PRO A 185 -9.41 -12.76 10.36
N LEU A 186 -10.72 -12.59 10.47
CA LEU A 186 -11.35 -11.72 11.46
C LEU A 186 -12.14 -12.52 12.51
N GLY A 187 -11.83 -12.26 13.78
CA GLY A 187 -12.49 -12.88 14.93
C GLY A 187 -12.41 -14.40 14.97
N GLU A 188 -13.16 -15.01 15.89
CA GLU A 188 -13.16 -16.46 16.10
C GLU A 188 -13.74 -17.25 14.92
N ASN A 189 -14.61 -16.63 14.13
CA ASN A 189 -15.25 -17.25 12.97
C ASN A 189 -14.37 -17.22 11.71
N ASN A 190 -13.16 -16.66 11.79
CA ASN A 190 -12.26 -16.47 10.65
C ASN A 190 -12.93 -15.76 9.46
N ASP A 191 -13.74 -14.74 9.74
CA ASP A 191 -14.44 -13.94 8.72
C ASP A 191 -13.43 -13.26 7.78
N TYR A 192 -13.93 -12.76 6.66
CA TYR A 192 -13.16 -12.26 5.55
C TYR A 192 -12.92 -10.76 5.63
N ILE A 193 -11.67 -10.39 5.38
CA ILE A 193 -11.23 -9.07 4.92
C ILE A 193 -10.25 -9.26 3.77
N ASN A 194 -10.25 -8.36 2.79
CA ASN A 194 -9.27 -8.38 1.71
C ASN A 194 -7.91 -7.85 2.20
N ALA A 195 -7.16 -8.76 2.82
CA ALA A 195 -5.84 -8.51 3.39
C ALA A 195 -5.03 -9.81 3.40
N SER A 196 -3.72 -9.71 3.22
CA SER A 196 -2.78 -10.84 3.29
C SER A 196 -1.65 -10.55 4.26
N TYR A 197 -1.27 -11.56 5.03
CA TYR A 197 -0.01 -11.58 5.76
C TYR A 197 1.16 -11.69 4.78
N ILE A 198 2.16 -10.83 4.95
CA ILE A 198 3.42 -10.88 4.20
C ILE A 198 4.55 -10.95 5.22
N ARG A 199 5.36 -12.01 5.15
CA ARG A 199 6.60 -12.14 5.92
C ARG A 199 7.77 -12.11 4.96
N VAL A 200 8.73 -11.26 5.24
CA VAL A 200 9.98 -11.22 4.48
C VAL A 200 11.10 -11.57 5.43
N ILE A 201 11.83 -12.64 5.14
CA ILE A 201 13.05 -13.01 5.84
C ILE A 201 14.21 -12.47 5.00
N ASN A 202 15.01 -11.59 5.59
CA ASN A 202 16.20 -11.07 4.95
C ASN A 202 17.34 -11.03 5.98
N SER A 203 18.44 -11.71 5.66
CA SER A 203 19.65 -11.73 6.49
C SER A 203 19.40 -12.11 7.97
N GLY A 204 18.54 -13.10 8.20
CA GLY A 204 18.20 -13.61 9.54
C GLY A 204 17.16 -12.79 10.29
N GLU A 205 16.62 -11.73 9.69
CA GLU A 205 15.60 -10.86 10.28
C GLU A 205 14.26 -11.08 9.59
N GLU A 206 13.19 -11.17 10.39
CA GLU A 206 11.83 -11.28 9.88
C GLU A 206 11.13 -9.91 9.91
N TYR A 207 10.61 -9.51 8.75
CA TYR A 207 9.77 -8.34 8.57
C TYR A 207 8.34 -8.78 8.34
N PHE A 208 7.43 -8.39 9.23
CA PHE A 208 6.04 -8.83 9.21
C PHE A 208 5.07 -7.69 8.88
N TYR A 209 4.24 -7.90 7.86
CA TYR A 209 3.30 -6.93 7.33
C TYR A 209 1.91 -7.54 7.14
N ILE A 210 0.92 -6.66 7.06
CA ILE A 210 -0.37 -6.94 6.45
C ILE A 210 -0.51 -6.02 5.23
N ALA A 211 -0.55 -6.61 4.04
CA ALA A 211 -0.93 -5.90 2.82
C ALA A 211 -2.45 -5.97 2.66
N THR A 212 -3.12 -4.84 2.49
CA THR A 212 -4.58 -4.80 2.36
C THR A 212 -5.04 -3.77 1.35
N GLN A 213 -6.24 -3.92 0.82
CA GLN A 213 -6.88 -2.90 -0.01
C GLN A 213 -7.18 -1.63 0.80
N GLY A 214 -7.38 -0.51 0.11
CA GLY A 214 -7.95 0.70 0.71
C GLY A 214 -9.39 0.43 1.15
N PRO A 215 -9.74 0.63 2.45
CA PRO A 215 -11.05 0.29 2.98
C PRO A 215 -12.22 0.85 2.15
N LEU A 216 -13.31 0.10 2.10
CA LEU A 216 -14.61 0.51 1.57
C LEU A 216 -15.47 1.08 2.71
N PRO A 217 -16.54 1.83 2.40
CA PRO A 217 -17.49 2.27 3.44
C PRO A 217 -18.00 1.10 4.29
N GLY A 218 -18.33 -0.03 3.65
CA GLY A 218 -18.84 -1.23 4.32
C GLY A 218 -17.80 -2.07 5.08
N THR A 219 -16.51 -1.81 4.92
CA THR A 219 -15.42 -2.61 5.53
C THR A 219 -14.59 -1.82 6.53
N THR A 220 -15.10 -0.68 7.01
CA THR A 220 -14.36 0.17 7.97
C THR A 220 -14.27 -0.49 9.34
N ASP A 221 -15.35 -1.11 9.81
CA ASP A 221 -15.36 -1.91 11.04
C ASP A 221 -14.37 -3.08 10.94
N ASP A 222 -14.44 -3.85 9.86
CA ASP A 222 -13.56 -5.00 9.56
C ASP A 222 -12.09 -4.60 9.59
N PHE A 223 -11.74 -3.47 8.96
CA PHE A 223 -10.38 -2.95 8.94
C PHE A 223 -9.86 -2.63 10.34
N TRP A 224 -10.66 -1.97 11.18
CA TRP A 224 -10.23 -1.63 12.54
C TRP A 224 -10.25 -2.81 13.50
N GLN A 225 -11.11 -3.79 13.27
CA GLN A 225 -11.03 -5.08 13.95
C GLN A 225 -9.71 -5.77 13.62
N MET A 226 -9.32 -5.83 12.34
CA MET A 226 -8.02 -6.37 11.91
C MET A 226 -6.85 -5.69 12.61
N VAL A 227 -6.86 -4.36 12.69
CA VAL A 227 -5.81 -3.56 13.36
C VAL A 227 -5.66 -3.95 14.83
N LEU A 228 -6.78 -4.10 15.55
CA LEU A 228 -6.80 -4.43 16.97
C LEU A 228 -6.38 -5.88 17.23
N GLU A 229 -6.95 -6.84 16.49
CA GLU A 229 -6.67 -8.28 16.66
C GLU A 229 -5.19 -8.61 16.38
N ASN A 230 -4.56 -7.87 15.45
CA ASN A 230 -3.15 -8.04 15.13
C ASN A 230 -2.20 -7.20 16.00
N ASN A 231 -2.73 -6.42 16.95
CA ASN A 231 -1.94 -5.52 17.79
C ASN A 231 -1.02 -4.57 16.99
N SER A 232 -1.47 -4.16 15.78
CA SER A 232 -0.72 -3.32 14.86
C SER A 232 -0.71 -1.88 15.34
N ASN A 233 0.47 -1.30 15.58
CA ASN A 233 0.58 0.11 16.04
C ASN A 233 0.91 1.11 14.92
N VAL A 234 1.11 0.64 13.68
CA VAL A 234 1.44 1.47 12.53
C VAL A 234 0.58 1.09 11.33
N ILE A 235 -0.03 2.10 10.71
CA ILE A 235 -0.74 2.01 9.43
C ILE A 235 -0.04 2.92 8.42
N ILE A 236 0.27 2.35 7.27
CA ILE A 236 0.91 3.01 6.13
C ILE A 236 -0.13 3.12 5.02
N MET A 237 -0.51 4.35 4.69
CA MET A 237 -1.44 4.66 3.62
C MET A 237 -0.68 5.33 2.47
N ILE A 238 -0.53 4.63 1.34
CA ILE A 238 0.23 5.10 0.19
C ILE A 238 -0.70 5.39 -0.99
N THR A 239 -1.73 6.19 -0.71
CA THR A 239 -2.72 6.62 -1.69
C THR A 239 -3.40 7.89 -1.21
N ARG A 240 -3.96 8.66 -2.14
CA ARG A 240 -5.00 9.64 -1.81
C ARG A 240 -6.35 8.93 -1.71
N GLU A 241 -7.33 9.61 -1.11
CA GLU A 241 -8.72 9.12 -1.05
C GLU A 241 -9.35 9.08 -2.44
N SER A 242 -9.00 10.05 -3.30
CA SER A 242 -9.37 10.08 -4.72
C SER A 242 -8.20 10.54 -5.60
N GLU A 243 -8.15 10.01 -6.82
CA GLU A 243 -7.16 10.34 -7.85
C GLU A 243 -7.88 10.36 -9.20
N GLY A 244 -7.72 11.43 -9.99
CA GLY A 244 -8.41 11.57 -11.29
C GLY A 244 -9.94 11.47 -11.21
N GLY A 245 -10.55 11.86 -10.08
CA GLY A 245 -12.00 11.71 -9.84
C GLY A 245 -12.45 10.30 -9.42
N THR A 246 -11.55 9.32 -9.39
CA THR A 246 -11.83 7.95 -8.97
C THR A 246 -11.54 7.78 -7.48
N VAL A 247 -12.47 7.19 -6.73
CA VAL A 247 -12.28 6.88 -5.30
C VAL A 247 -11.33 5.70 -5.16
N LYS A 248 -10.18 5.93 -4.51
CA LYS A 248 -9.13 4.93 -4.30
C LYS A 248 -9.19 4.32 -2.90
N CYS A 249 -9.65 5.07 -1.91
CA CYS A 249 -9.76 4.64 -0.52
C CYS A 249 -10.89 5.41 0.20
N HIS A 250 -11.73 4.72 0.96
CA HIS A 250 -12.67 5.39 1.85
C HIS A 250 -11.92 6.01 3.03
N HIS A 251 -12.48 7.08 3.58
CA HIS A 251 -11.97 7.73 4.78
C HIS A 251 -12.35 6.91 6.01
N TYR A 252 -11.37 6.27 6.67
CA TYR A 252 -11.61 5.34 7.77
C TYR A 252 -11.10 5.86 9.13
N TRP A 253 -10.81 7.16 9.27
CA TRP A 253 -10.34 7.77 10.52
C TRP A 253 -11.20 8.99 10.91
N PRO A 254 -11.03 9.56 12.11
CA PRO A 254 -11.76 10.77 12.51
C PRO A 254 -11.21 12.02 11.81
N MET A 255 -12.09 12.86 11.25
CA MET A 255 -11.72 14.13 10.60
C MET A 255 -11.46 15.28 11.58
N SER A 256 -11.77 15.12 12.87
CA SER A 256 -11.69 16.18 13.86
C SER A 256 -11.20 15.66 15.20
N LEU A 257 -10.44 16.48 15.92
CA LEU A 257 -10.04 16.24 17.30
C LEU A 257 -11.23 16.17 18.27
N LYS A 258 -12.38 16.74 17.89
CA LYS A 258 -13.56 16.87 18.77
C LYS A 258 -14.53 15.69 18.68
N LYS A 259 -14.51 14.97 17.57
CA LYS A 259 -15.52 13.95 17.28
C LYS A 259 -14.83 12.63 16.92
N PRO A 260 -14.99 11.57 17.74
CA PRO A 260 -14.44 10.28 17.40
C PRO A 260 -15.18 9.65 16.21
N LEU A 261 -14.51 8.73 15.54
CA LEU A 261 -15.18 7.77 14.65
C LEU A 261 -15.77 6.66 15.52
N GLU A 262 -17.08 6.49 15.46
CA GLU A 262 -17.82 5.46 16.19
C GLU A 262 -17.97 4.21 15.31
N LEU A 263 -17.40 3.10 15.76
CA LEU A 263 -17.51 1.79 15.11
C LEU A 263 -18.24 0.81 16.03
N LYS A 264 -18.61 -0.37 15.53
CA LYS A 264 -19.37 -1.38 16.30
C LYS A 264 -18.64 -1.79 17.58
N SER A 265 -17.35 -2.14 17.47
CA SER A 265 -16.55 -2.70 18.57
C SER A 265 -15.61 -1.69 19.24
N CYS A 266 -15.32 -0.55 18.60
CA CYS A 266 -14.36 0.43 19.12
C CYS A 266 -14.76 1.88 18.83
N ARG A 267 -14.06 2.82 19.47
CA ARG A 267 -14.10 4.26 19.21
C ARG A 267 -12.71 4.75 18.87
N ILE A 268 -12.59 5.59 17.86
CA ILE A 268 -11.29 6.08 17.41
C ILE A 268 -11.23 7.57 17.60
N PHE A 269 -10.22 8.02 18.32
CA PHE A 269 -9.96 9.43 18.59
C PHE A 269 -8.74 9.86 17.80
N LEU A 270 -8.85 11.01 17.11
CA LEU A 270 -7.69 11.72 16.60
C LEU A 270 -7.12 12.56 17.74
N GLU A 271 -5.96 12.20 18.24
CA GLU A 271 -5.33 12.85 19.40
C GLU A 271 -4.35 13.94 18.94
N ASN A 272 -3.65 13.70 17.83
CA ASN A 272 -2.75 14.67 17.23
C ASN A 272 -2.60 14.39 15.72
N TYR A 273 -2.25 15.41 14.94
CA TYR A 273 -1.83 15.23 13.57
C TYR A 273 -0.80 16.29 13.16
N GLN A 274 0.04 15.93 12.20
CA GLN A 274 1.02 16.83 11.60
C GLN A 274 1.02 16.61 10.09
N ILE A 275 0.77 17.69 9.35
CA ILE A 275 0.90 17.72 7.90
C ILE A 275 2.34 18.13 7.59
N LEU A 276 3.08 17.25 6.92
CA LEU A 276 4.44 17.52 6.44
C LEU A 276 4.41 17.74 4.93
N GLN A 277 5.57 18.04 4.36
CA GLN A 277 5.70 18.29 2.92
C GLN A 277 5.29 17.09 2.06
N HIS A 278 5.60 15.87 2.49
CA HIS A 278 5.45 14.64 1.67
C HIS A 278 4.42 13.64 2.22
N PHE A 279 4.11 13.74 3.51
CA PHE A 279 3.19 12.82 4.16
C PHE A 279 2.49 13.47 5.35
N ILE A 280 1.41 12.85 5.81
CA ILE A 280 0.63 13.26 6.97
C ILE A 280 0.82 12.21 8.06
N VAL A 281 1.07 12.64 9.28
CA VAL A 281 1.13 11.77 10.45
C VAL A 281 -0.08 12.04 11.32
N ARG A 282 -0.79 10.99 11.73
CA ARG A 282 -1.91 11.05 12.67
C ARG A 282 -1.64 10.11 13.83
N VAL A 283 -1.87 10.59 15.05
CA VAL A 283 -1.84 9.79 16.27
C VAL A 283 -3.28 9.49 16.64
N LEU A 284 -3.62 8.20 16.57
CA LEU A 284 -4.96 7.69 16.80
C LEU A 284 -4.97 6.88 18.08
N ARG A 285 -5.94 7.16 18.96
CA ARG A 285 -6.24 6.32 20.12
C ARG A 285 -7.51 5.55 19.84
N VAL A 286 -7.39 4.23 19.76
CA VAL A 286 -8.49 3.29 19.53
C VAL A 286 -8.90 2.72 20.88
N VAL A 287 -10.16 2.88 21.26
CA VAL A 287 -10.71 2.38 22.52
C VAL A 287 -11.70 1.27 22.23
N THR A 288 -11.40 0.06 22.69
CA THR A 288 -12.31 -1.10 22.60
C THR A 288 -13.50 -0.87 23.53
N LYS A 289 -14.73 -0.96 23.01
CA LYS A 289 -15.97 -0.63 23.75
C LYS A 289 -16.25 -1.61 24.89
N SER A 290 -15.95 -2.89 24.70
CA SER A 290 -16.23 -3.94 25.70
C SER A 290 -15.30 -3.88 26.90
N THR A 291 -14.03 -3.53 26.71
CA THR A 291 -13.00 -3.57 27.76
C THR A 291 -12.54 -2.19 28.24
N GLY A 292 -12.81 -1.14 27.45
CA GLY A 292 -12.23 0.20 27.68
C GLY A 292 -10.73 0.28 27.39
N ALA A 293 -10.09 -0.80 26.94
CA ALA A 293 -8.67 -0.82 26.64
C ALA A 293 -8.33 0.14 25.49
N ALA A 294 -7.22 0.86 25.64
CA ALA A 294 -6.75 1.82 24.65
C ALA A 294 -5.53 1.25 23.89
N HIS A 295 -5.59 1.32 22.56
CA HIS A 295 -4.52 0.98 21.65
C HIS A 295 -4.10 2.22 20.85
N TRP A 296 -2.79 2.49 20.79
CA TRP A 296 -2.27 3.67 20.10
C TRP A 296 -1.72 3.31 18.74
N VAL A 297 -2.25 3.97 17.70
CA VAL A 297 -1.90 3.71 16.31
C VAL A 297 -1.39 4.99 15.66
N LYS A 298 -0.21 4.89 15.03
CA LYS A 298 0.27 5.95 14.14
C LYS A 298 -0.17 5.63 12.72
N HIS A 299 -0.96 6.53 12.15
CA HIS A 299 -1.39 6.48 10.75
C HIS A 299 -0.55 7.44 9.93
N LEU A 300 0.17 6.93 8.95
CA LEU A 300 1.10 7.69 8.12
C LEU A 300 0.64 7.63 6.67
N GLN A 301 0.20 8.76 6.13
CA GLN A 301 -0.32 8.85 4.77
C GLN A 301 0.67 9.55 3.84
N PHE A 302 1.27 8.82 2.91
CA PHE A 302 2.09 9.40 1.86
C PHE A 302 1.20 10.02 0.77
N THR A 303 1.38 11.31 0.51
CA THR A 303 0.50 12.07 -0.39
C THR A 303 1.11 12.33 -1.76
N ASN A 304 2.41 12.08 -1.93
CA ASN A 304 3.20 12.52 -3.07
C ASN A 304 3.58 11.35 -4.00
N TRP A 305 2.57 10.53 -4.35
CA TRP A 305 2.69 9.47 -5.35
C TRP A 305 1.63 9.68 -6.44
N PRO A 306 2.01 10.09 -7.67
CA PRO A 306 1.06 10.32 -8.76
C PRO A 306 0.43 9.01 -9.28
N ASP A 307 -0.84 9.08 -9.69
CA ASP A 307 -1.50 8.01 -10.48
C ASP A 307 -0.71 7.92 -11.80
N HIS A 308 -0.08 6.78 -12.09
CA HIS A 308 0.84 6.53 -13.23
C HIS A 308 2.32 6.97 -13.09
N GLY A 309 2.88 7.02 -11.88
CA GLY A 309 4.31 7.26 -11.72
C GLY A 309 4.94 6.62 -10.48
N THR A 310 6.12 7.10 -10.13
CA THR A 310 6.89 6.73 -8.94
C THR A 310 6.81 7.85 -7.89
N PRO A 311 7.16 7.59 -6.62
CA PRO A 311 7.21 8.64 -5.59
C PRO A 311 8.12 9.80 -6.01
N ALA A 312 7.64 11.03 -5.87
CA ALA A 312 8.42 12.21 -6.19
C ALA A 312 8.16 13.36 -5.20
N PRO A 313 9.20 13.98 -4.60
CA PRO A 313 10.62 13.63 -4.73
C PRO A 313 10.99 12.34 -3.98
N LEU A 314 12.07 11.67 -4.41
CA LEU A 314 12.51 10.39 -3.83
C LEU A 314 12.96 10.57 -2.37
N GLU A 315 13.57 11.70 -2.05
CA GLU A 315 14.02 12.07 -0.70
C GLU A 315 12.85 12.00 0.29
N GLY A 316 11.69 12.55 -0.10
CA GLY A 316 10.48 12.51 0.72
C GLY A 316 9.95 11.10 0.95
N PHE A 317 10.13 10.20 -0.01
CA PHE A 317 9.78 8.79 0.15
C PHE A 317 10.76 8.05 1.07
N ILE A 318 12.06 8.34 0.98
CA ILE A 318 13.08 7.81 1.89
C ILE A 318 12.79 8.24 3.34
N GLU A 319 12.52 9.52 3.55
CA GLU A 319 12.13 10.06 4.86
C GLU A 319 10.90 9.33 5.42
N TYR A 320 9.88 9.13 4.57
CA TYR A 320 8.65 8.45 4.94
C TYR A 320 8.89 7.01 5.40
N VAL A 321 9.59 6.21 4.60
CA VAL A 321 9.89 4.80 4.90
C VAL A 321 10.65 4.68 6.24
N ARG A 322 11.68 5.51 6.44
CA ARG A 322 12.48 5.44 7.67
C ARG A 322 11.74 5.97 8.89
N PHE A 323 10.88 6.98 8.72
CA PHE A 323 10.05 7.48 9.81
C PHE A 323 9.00 6.45 10.24
N VAL A 324 8.42 5.69 9.31
CA VAL A 324 7.56 4.54 9.63
C VAL A 324 8.28 3.56 10.54
N ARG A 325 9.51 3.15 10.19
CA ARG A 325 10.28 2.18 10.99
C ARG A 325 10.59 2.68 12.39
N LYS A 326 10.90 3.96 12.53
CA LYS A 326 11.06 4.60 13.84
C LYS A 326 9.78 4.55 14.69
N CYS A 327 8.61 4.55 14.06
CA CYS A 327 7.31 4.54 14.72
C CYS A 327 6.81 3.14 15.10
N HIS A 328 7.28 2.10 14.43
CA HIS A 328 6.84 0.73 14.64
C HIS A 328 7.33 0.15 15.97
N ARG A 329 6.43 -0.54 16.69
CA ARG A 329 6.69 -1.12 18.01
C ARG A 329 6.05 -2.50 18.21
N THR A 330 4.83 -2.71 17.69
CA THR A 330 4.07 -3.95 17.94
C THR A 330 3.31 -4.39 16.70
N GLY A 331 3.07 -5.71 16.62
CA GLY A 331 2.28 -6.33 15.56
C GLY A 331 2.88 -6.18 14.16
N PRO A 332 2.20 -6.70 13.12
CA PRO A 332 2.57 -6.44 11.75
C PRO A 332 2.32 -4.97 11.40
N VAL A 333 3.17 -4.43 10.53
CA VAL A 333 2.93 -3.12 9.91
C VAL A 333 1.82 -3.27 8.88
N ILE A 334 0.73 -2.50 9.02
CA ILE A 334 -0.35 -2.51 8.02
C ILE A 334 0.04 -1.57 6.89
N VAL A 335 0.04 -2.08 5.66
CA VAL A 335 0.42 -1.32 4.46
C VAL A 335 -0.70 -1.43 3.44
N HIS A 336 -1.22 -0.29 2.99
CA HIS A 336 -2.26 -0.28 1.98
C HIS A 336 -2.11 0.89 1.00
N CYS A 337 -2.69 0.69 -0.18
CA CYS A 337 -2.93 1.75 -1.15
C CYS A 337 -4.40 1.71 -1.55
N SER A 338 -4.71 1.57 -2.85
CA SER A 338 -6.07 1.29 -3.32
C SER A 338 -6.35 -0.21 -3.39
N ALA A 339 -5.58 -0.93 -4.21
CA ALA A 339 -5.72 -2.37 -4.38
C ALA A 339 -4.96 -3.19 -3.33
N GLY A 340 -3.95 -2.60 -2.68
CA GLY A 340 -3.11 -3.32 -1.72
C GLY A 340 -1.93 -4.09 -2.34
N VAL A 341 -1.65 -3.89 -3.63
CA VAL A 341 -0.59 -4.62 -4.36
C VAL A 341 0.56 -3.74 -4.84
N GLY A 342 0.36 -2.82 -5.80
CA GLY A 342 1.45 -2.11 -6.47
C GLY A 342 2.30 -1.21 -5.55
N ARG A 343 1.74 -0.07 -5.11
CA ARG A 343 2.44 0.89 -4.21
C ARG A 343 2.80 0.26 -2.87
N THR A 344 1.92 -0.63 -2.39
CA THR A 344 2.13 -1.44 -1.18
C THR A 344 3.39 -2.31 -1.30
N GLY A 345 3.53 -3.07 -2.39
CA GLY A 345 4.65 -3.96 -2.63
C GLY A 345 5.97 -3.21 -2.81
N VAL A 346 5.94 -2.08 -3.52
CA VAL A 346 7.12 -1.20 -3.64
C VAL A 346 7.57 -0.70 -2.27
N PHE A 347 6.64 -0.27 -1.40
CA PHE A 347 7.01 0.13 -0.04
C PHE A 347 7.66 -1.01 0.74
N ILE A 348 7.03 -2.19 0.74
CA ILE A 348 7.56 -3.36 1.47
C ILE A 348 8.96 -3.71 0.97
N CYS A 349 9.16 -3.74 -0.34
CA CYS A 349 10.46 -4.02 -0.95
C CYS A 349 11.52 -3.00 -0.52
N VAL A 350 11.23 -1.70 -0.69
CA VAL A 350 12.17 -0.62 -0.35
C VAL A 350 12.52 -0.61 1.13
N ASP A 351 11.54 -0.84 1.99
CA ASP A 351 11.75 -0.89 3.43
C ASP A 351 12.69 -2.03 3.85
N VAL A 352 12.46 -3.25 3.35
CA VAL A 352 13.34 -4.39 3.63
C VAL A 352 14.75 -4.15 3.08
N VAL A 353 14.87 -3.57 1.88
CA VAL A 353 16.17 -3.21 1.28
C VAL A 353 16.90 -2.17 2.13
N PHE A 354 16.21 -1.12 2.60
CA PHE A 354 16.83 -0.11 3.46
C PHE A 354 17.32 -0.69 4.78
N CYS A 355 16.54 -1.56 5.42
CA CYS A 355 17.02 -2.24 6.62
C CYS A 355 18.23 -3.14 6.34
N ALA A 356 18.31 -3.76 5.17
CA ALA A 356 19.47 -4.56 4.76
C ALA A 356 20.74 -3.70 4.63
N ILE A 357 20.62 -2.55 3.94
CA ILE A 357 21.70 -1.59 3.74
C ILE A 357 22.17 -1.02 5.09
N GLU A 358 21.25 -0.62 5.97
CA GLU A 358 21.59 -0.10 7.30
C GLU A 358 22.37 -1.12 8.14
N LYS A 359 22.05 -2.42 8.01
CA LYS A 359 22.73 -3.50 8.75
C LYS A 359 24.01 -4.03 8.07
N ASN A 360 24.46 -3.46 6.95
CA ASN A 360 25.61 -3.92 6.16
C ASN A 360 25.49 -5.33 5.59
N PHE A 361 24.29 -5.77 5.25
CA PHE A 361 24.17 -7.06 4.57
C PHE A 361 24.57 -6.90 3.09
N SER A 362 25.76 -7.42 2.74
CA SER A 362 26.30 -7.40 1.38
C SER A 362 25.58 -8.37 0.43
N ASN A 363 24.91 -9.38 0.99
CA ASN A 363 24.08 -10.32 0.24
C ASN A 363 22.61 -10.04 0.59
N LEU A 364 21.87 -9.43 -0.33
CA LEU A 364 20.41 -9.38 -0.24
C LEU A 364 19.87 -10.75 -0.66
N GLU A 365 19.53 -11.57 0.32
CA GLU A 365 18.74 -12.79 0.12
C GLU A 365 17.33 -12.53 0.65
N LEU A 366 16.46 -12.05 -0.25
CA LEU A 366 15.05 -11.84 0.06
C LEU A 366 14.31 -13.16 -0.05
N SER A 367 13.92 -13.74 1.07
CA SER A 367 12.95 -14.83 1.10
C SER A 367 11.61 -14.28 1.56
N VAL A 368 10.63 -14.24 0.66
CA VAL A 368 9.27 -13.86 1.03
C VAL A 368 8.50 -15.14 1.35
N SER A 369 8.06 -15.26 2.60
CA SER A 369 7.15 -16.34 3.00
C SER A 369 5.75 -15.79 3.20
N CYS A 370 4.80 -16.46 2.60
CA CYS A 370 3.39 -16.21 2.74
C CYS A 370 2.84 -17.39 3.55
N THR A 371 2.95 -17.34 4.89
CA THR A 371 2.52 -18.42 5.79
C THR A 371 1.43 -17.96 6.77
N SER A 372 0.39 -18.78 6.94
CA SER A 372 -0.62 -18.63 7.99
C SER A 372 -0.02 -19.00 9.35
N LEU A 373 -0.20 -18.14 10.36
CA LEU A 373 -0.13 -18.58 11.75
C LEU A 373 -1.54 -19.02 12.18
N PHE A 374 -1.70 -20.30 12.48
CA PHE A 374 -2.75 -20.71 13.43
C PHE A 374 -2.24 -20.32 14.82
N PRO A 375 -3.03 -19.63 15.66
CA PRO A 375 -2.65 -19.42 17.04
C PRO A 375 -2.69 -20.78 17.76
N THR A 376 -1.55 -21.45 17.87
CA THR A 376 -1.36 -22.51 18.86
C THR A 376 -1.22 -21.85 20.23
N GLU A 377 -2.27 -22.02 21.03
CA GLU A 377 -2.25 -22.10 22.49
C GLU A 377 -1.71 -20.86 23.24
N LEU A 378 -2.64 -20.00 23.64
CA LEU A 378 -2.55 -19.26 24.89
C LEU A 378 -2.48 -20.28 26.05
N HIS A 379 -1.29 -20.82 26.31
CA HIS A 379 -1.01 -21.45 27.58
C HIS A 379 -1.01 -20.37 28.65
N THR A 380 -2.09 -20.34 29.42
CA THR A 380 -2.13 -19.86 30.78
C THR A 380 -0.90 -20.38 31.53
N LEU A 381 -0.06 -19.46 32.01
CA LEU A 381 0.95 -19.75 33.03
C LEU A 381 0.48 -19.14 34.36
N PRO A 382 0.81 -19.81 35.49
CA PRO A 382 0.05 -19.81 36.73
C PRO A 382 0.02 -18.48 37.50
#